data_AF-A0A968NYC0-F1
#
_entry.id   AF-A0A968NYC0-F1
#
_cell.length_a   1.000
_cell.length_b   1.000
_cell.length_c   1.000
_cell.angle_alpha   90.00
_cell.angle_beta   90.00
_cell.angle_gamma   90.00
#
_symmetry.space_group_name_H-M   'P 1'
#
loop_
_entity.id
_entity.type
_entity.pdbx_description
1 polymer ?
#
loop_
_entity_poly.entity_id
_entity_poly.type
_entity_poly.pdbx_seq_one_letter_code
_entity_poly.pdbx_strand_id
1 'polypeptide(L)'
;MNWLYTLSKNTLAFVVIAGGILFIIVSSPPHTVCDSQLRVLRESQKRFLYKDPENSKVIKTTTYEYLRDRCKMTNNPGGCYELFQRMKGFLDGIGTLPSECSASAGRVSEYKRALWETSELIVRLAWGEQPPTAYHAKFGWLDTADVALYCRLKYRISQVYGEAAWNDFRERMMRELPGAKDLPRNQVWEMSLFSENCARYP
;
A
#
# COMPACT_ATOMS: atom_id res chain seq x y z
N MET A 1 49.80 9.02 -14.99
CA MET A 1 48.77 8.43 -15.86
C MET A 1 49.34 8.16 -17.27
N ASN A 2 50.42 7.36 -17.40
CA ASN A 2 51.05 7.09 -18.71
C ASN A 2 50.69 5.73 -19.31
N TRP A 3 49.87 4.93 -18.62
CA TRP A 3 49.52 3.57 -19.05
C TRP A 3 48.57 3.52 -20.26
N LEU A 4 47.84 4.61 -20.51
CA LEU A 4 46.92 4.71 -21.65
C LEU A 4 47.67 4.75 -22.99
N TYR A 5 48.93 5.18 -23.01
CA TYR A 5 49.74 5.26 -24.22
C TYR A 5 50.39 3.93 -24.62
N THR A 6 50.42 2.95 -23.71
CA THR A 6 50.95 1.60 -24.00
C THR A 6 49.90 0.63 -24.57
N LEU A 7 48.64 1.05 -24.66
CA LEU A 7 47.56 0.22 -25.20
C LEU A 7 47.55 0.24 -26.72
N SER A 8 47.32 -0.94 -27.34
CA SER A 8 47.11 -1.02 -28.78
C SER A 8 45.86 -0.22 -29.18
N LYS A 9 45.85 0.34 -30.40
CA LYS A 9 44.69 1.10 -30.92
C LYS A 9 43.38 0.32 -30.81
N ASN A 10 43.44 -1.00 -31.01
CA ASN A 10 42.28 -1.88 -30.90
C ASN A 10 41.78 -1.99 -29.45
N THR A 11 42.70 -2.04 -28.48
CA THR A 11 42.32 -2.09 -27.05
C THR A 11 41.72 -0.77 -26.59
N LEU A 12 42.26 0.37 -27.02
CA LEU A 12 41.69 1.68 -26.70
C LEU A 12 40.26 1.82 -27.24
N ALA A 13 40.03 1.44 -28.50
CA ALA A 13 38.71 1.45 -29.11
C ALA A 13 37.72 0.54 -28.34
N PHE A 14 38.15 -0.66 -27.96
CA PHE A 14 37.32 -1.58 -27.17
C PHE A 14 36.95 -0.99 -25.80
N VAL A 15 37.89 -0.38 -25.09
CA VAL A 15 37.64 0.26 -23.79
C VAL A 15 36.65 1.42 -23.92
N VAL A 16 36.77 2.24 -24.95
CA VAL A 16 35.83 3.36 -25.20
C VAL A 16 34.43 2.84 -25.52
N ILE A 17 34.30 1.81 -26.36
CA ILE A 17 33.00 1.21 -26.70
C ILE A 17 32.37 0.54 -25.47
N ALA A 18 33.13 -0.29 -24.76
CA ALA A 18 32.67 -0.96 -23.55
C ALA A 18 32.28 0.05 -22.47
N GLY A 19 33.09 1.11 -22.29
CA GLY A 19 32.78 2.21 -21.37
C GLY A 19 31.51 2.97 -21.77
N GLY A 20 31.30 3.21 -23.07
CA GLY A 20 30.07 3.83 -23.59
C GLY A 20 28.83 2.98 -23.35
N ILE A 21 28.90 1.67 -23.61
CA ILE A 21 27.79 0.72 -23.34
C ILE A 21 27.49 0.67 -21.85
N LEU A 22 28.52 0.56 -21.00
CA LEU A 22 28.36 0.55 -19.55
C LEU A 22 27.72 1.85 -19.06
N PHE A 23 28.18 3.00 -19.57
CA PHE A 23 27.62 4.30 -19.24
C PHE A 23 26.14 4.40 -19.61
N ILE A 24 25.74 3.89 -20.78
CA ILE A 24 24.33 3.87 -21.21
C ILE A 24 23.50 2.98 -20.29
N ILE A 25 23.96 1.77 -19.95
CA ILE A 25 23.24 0.83 -19.07
C ILE A 25 23.06 1.42 -17.67
N VAL A 26 24.08 2.11 -17.15
CA VAL A 26 24.02 2.76 -15.84
C VAL A 26 23.16 4.02 -15.86
N SER A 27 23.21 4.81 -16.94
CA SER A 27 22.45 6.05 -17.04
C SER A 27 20.97 5.83 -17.37
N SER A 28 20.66 4.78 -18.13
CA SER A 28 19.32 4.44 -18.60
C SER A 28 19.12 2.93 -18.46
N PRO A 29 18.95 2.41 -17.23
CA PRO A 29 18.70 0.99 -17.02
C PRO A 29 17.48 0.56 -17.85
N PRO A 30 17.52 -0.61 -18.50
CA PRO A 30 16.42 -1.06 -19.34
C PRO A 30 15.15 -1.16 -18.51
N HIS A 31 14.08 -0.50 -18.98
CA HIS A 31 12.77 -0.60 -18.35
C HIS A 31 12.33 -2.06 -18.32
N THR A 32 12.01 -2.55 -17.13
CA THR A 32 11.47 -3.88 -16.95
C THR A 32 10.00 -3.92 -17.38
N VAL A 33 9.48 -5.12 -17.61
CA VAL A 33 8.03 -5.32 -17.83
C VAL A 33 7.22 -4.73 -16.67
N CYS A 34 7.71 -4.89 -15.43
CA CYS A 34 7.07 -4.35 -14.25
C CYS A 34 7.04 -2.82 -14.21
N ASP A 35 8.08 -2.14 -14.70
CA ASP A 35 8.06 -0.67 -14.78
C ASP A 35 6.97 -0.18 -15.72
N SER A 36 6.77 -0.88 -16.84
CA SER A 36 5.71 -0.57 -17.80
C SER A 36 4.31 -0.80 -17.21
N GLN A 37 4.11 -1.93 -16.52
CA GLN A 37 2.84 -2.23 -15.84
C GLN A 37 2.55 -1.24 -14.70
N LEU A 38 3.56 -0.90 -13.90
CA LEU A 38 3.44 0.11 -12.84
C LEU A 38 3.15 1.50 -13.38
N ARG A 39 3.67 1.85 -14.56
CA ARG A 39 3.33 3.10 -15.24
C ARG A 39 1.86 3.13 -15.65
N VAL A 40 1.34 2.05 -16.23
CA VAL A 40 -0.10 1.93 -16.57
C VAL A 40 -0.97 2.02 -15.32
N LEU A 41 -0.58 1.36 -14.24
CA LEU A 41 -1.30 1.46 -12.97
C LEU A 41 -1.23 2.87 -12.38
N ARG A 42 -0.06 3.52 -12.41
CA ARG A 42 0.09 4.92 -11.93
C ARG A 42 -0.81 5.85 -12.72
N GLU A 43 -0.91 5.64 -14.03
CA GLU A 43 -1.79 6.40 -14.91
C GLU A 43 -3.27 6.20 -14.53
N SER A 44 -3.70 4.97 -14.27
CA SER A 44 -5.07 4.68 -13.84
C SER A 44 -5.39 5.21 -12.43
N GLN A 45 -4.36 5.42 -11.60
CA GLN A 45 -4.47 5.99 -10.25
C GLN A 45 -4.20 7.50 -10.19
N LYS A 46 -4.13 8.18 -11.34
CA LYS A 46 -4.12 9.65 -11.38
C LYS A 46 -5.32 10.20 -10.62
N ARG A 47 -5.11 11.31 -9.91
CA ARG A 47 -6.06 11.98 -9.00
C ARG A 47 -6.31 11.21 -7.71
N PHE A 48 -6.37 9.87 -7.72
CA PHE A 48 -6.56 9.10 -6.49
C PHE A 48 -5.30 9.04 -5.62
N LEU A 49 -4.26 8.33 -6.06
CA LEU A 49 -3.00 8.19 -5.30
C LEU A 49 -1.93 9.16 -5.73
N TYR A 50 -2.02 9.68 -6.96
CA TYR A 50 -1.05 10.59 -7.52
C TYR A 50 -1.69 11.91 -7.89
N LYS A 51 -0.94 13.00 -7.70
CA LYS A 51 -1.35 14.31 -8.19
C LYS A 51 -1.37 14.31 -9.71
N ASP A 52 -2.39 14.93 -10.27
CA ASP A 52 -2.47 15.18 -11.70
C ASP A 52 -1.45 16.27 -12.06
N PRO A 53 -0.44 15.99 -12.90
CA PRO A 53 0.61 16.96 -13.22
C PRO A 53 0.03 18.24 -13.83
N GLU A 54 -1.05 18.13 -14.62
CA GLU A 54 -1.72 19.27 -15.26
C GLU A 54 -2.38 20.20 -14.24
N ASN A 55 -2.89 19.63 -13.15
CA ASN A 55 -3.63 20.36 -12.11
C ASN A 55 -2.85 20.55 -10.80
N SER A 56 -1.57 20.17 -10.79
CA SER A 56 -0.72 20.12 -9.59
C SER A 56 -0.54 21.47 -8.88
N LYS A 57 -0.67 22.59 -9.62
CA LYS A 57 -0.60 23.95 -9.07
C LYS A 57 -1.86 24.34 -8.28
N VAL A 58 -3.01 23.78 -8.64
CA VAL A 58 -4.32 24.10 -8.05
C VAL A 58 -4.65 23.11 -6.94
N ILE A 59 -4.41 21.82 -7.19
CA ILE A 59 -4.77 20.74 -6.29
C ILE A 59 -3.56 20.36 -5.42
N LYS A 60 -3.60 20.76 -4.14
CA LYS A 60 -2.47 20.56 -3.20
C LYS A 60 -2.37 19.14 -2.64
N THR A 61 -3.45 18.36 -2.66
CA THR A 61 -3.54 17.02 -2.05
C THR A 61 -4.11 16.01 -3.04
N THR A 62 -3.86 14.73 -2.85
CA THR A 62 -4.51 13.70 -3.67
C THR A 62 -5.94 13.46 -3.20
N THR A 63 -6.81 12.86 -4.03
CA THR A 63 -8.16 12.47 -3.60
C THR A 63 -8.06 11.46 -2.45
N TYR A 64 -7.06 10.57 -2.44
CA TYR A 64 -6.81 9.67 -1.32
C TYR A 64 -6.58 10.43 -0.01
N GLU A 65 -5.66 11.40 0.00
CA GLU A 65 -5.35 12.19 1.20
C GLU A 65 -6.59 12.92 1.71
N TYR A 66 -7.34 13.57 0.81
CA TYR A 66 -8.58 14.24 1.14
C TYR A 66 -9.63 13.29 1.74
N LEU A 67 -9.89 12.15 1.10
CA LEU A 67 -10.89 11.17 1.57
C LEU A 67 -10.46 10.48 2.87
N ARG A 68 -9.17 10.20 3.04
CA ARG A 68 -8.60 9.67 4.27
C ARG A 68 -8.81 10.66 5.42
N ASP A 69 -8.48 11.93 5.22
CA ASP A 69 -8.58 12.94 6.26
C ASP A 69 -10.06 13.22 6.61
N ARG A 70 -10.94 13.25 5.61
CA ARG A 70 -12.39 13.32 5.81
C ARG A 70 -12.91 12.12 6.62
N CYS A 71 -12.50 10.90 6.28
CA CYS A 71 -12.85 9.70 7.01
C CYS A 71 -12.40 9.78 8.48
N LYS A 72 -11.19 10.26 8.76
CA LYS A 72 -10.67 10.47 10.13
C LYS A 72 -11.45 11.52 10.91
N MET A 73 -11.91 12.59 10.25
CA MET A 73 -12.65 13.68 10.89
C MET A 73 -14.13 13.35 11.12
N THR A 74 -14.65 12.31 10.45
CA THR A 74 -16.08 12.00 10.47
C THR A 74 -16.35 10.83 11.43
N ASN A 75 -17.11 11.07 12.49
CA ASN A 75 -17.53 10.03 13.43
C ASN A 75 -18.90 9.43 13.00
N ASN A 76 -19.03 9.00 11.74
CA ASN A 76 -20.23 8.32 11.26
C ASN A 76 -19.89 7.26 10.20
N PRO A 77 -20.72 6.22 10.03
CA PRO A 77 -20.49 5.13 9.07
C PRO A 77 -20.31 5.61 7.62
N GLY A 78 -20.95 6.71 7.23
CA GLY A 78 -20.88 7.23 5.87
C GLY A 78 -19.58 7.97 5.53
N GLY A 79 -18.82 8.42 6.52
CA GLY A 79 -17.65 9.27 6.33
C GLY A 79 -16.51 8.63 5.53
N CYS A 80 -16.42 7.29 5.59
CA CYS A 80 -15.36 6.51 4.96
C CYS A 80 -15.80 5.78 3.70
N TYR A 81 -17.11 5.83 3.36
CA TYR A 81 -17.68 5.10 2.24
C TYR A 81 -16.95 5.38 0.91
N GLU A 82 -16.76 6.66 0.58
CA GLU A 82 -16.11 7.05 -0.68
C GLU A 82 -14.64 6.60 -0.73
N LEU A 83 -13.91 6.69 0.40
CA LEU A 83 -12.54 6.17 0.51
C LEU A 83 -12.51 4.66 0.22
N PHE A 84 -13.40 3.90 0.84
CA PHE A 84 -13.46 2.45 0.69
C PHE A 84 -13.82 2.04 -0.74
N GLN A 85 -14.75 2.73 -1.39
CA GLN A 85 -15.08 2.48 -2.80
C GLN A 85 -13.89 2.73 -3.72
N ARG A 86 -13.17 3.84 -3.55
CA ARG A 86 -11.95 4.12 -4.32
C ARG A 86 -10.84 3.11 -4.03
N MET A 87 -10.72 2.68 -2.78
CA MET A 87 -9.73 1.67 -2.38
C MET A 87 -10.03 0.30 -3.01
N LYS A 88 -11.29 -0.10 -3.13
CA LYS A 88 -11.69 -1.32 -3.85
C LYS A 88 -11.19 -1.28 -5.30
N GLY A 89 -11.47 -0.19 -6.02
CA GLY A 89 -10.99 -0.01 -7.39
C GLY A 89 -9.46 0.02 -7.52
N PHE A 90 -8.75 0.60 -6.54
CA PHE A 90 -7.29 0.54 -6.49
C PHE A 90 -6.77 -0.90 -6.29
N LEU A 91 -7.38 -1.68 -5.39
CA LEU A 91 -7.01 -3.09 -5.19
C LEU A 91 -7.33 -3.96 -6.40
N ASP A 92 -8.41 -3.67 -7.11
CA ASP A 92 -8.73 -4.32 -8.39
C ASP A 92 -7.61 -4.02 -9.41
N GLY A 93 -7.19 -2.75 -9.51
CA GLY A 93 -6.09 -2.33 -10.37
C GLY A 93 -4.73 -2.97 -10.02
N ILE A 94 -4.41 -3.11 -8.74
CA ILE A 94 -3.20 -3.87 -8.34
C ILE A 94 -3.38 -5.37 -8.63
N GLY A 95 -4.59 -5.88 -8.51
CA GLY A 95 -4.93 -7.28 -8.74
C GLY A 95 -4.63 -7.76 -10.16
N THR A 96 -4.56 -6.84 -11.14
CA THR A 96 -4.19 -7.16 -12.52
C THR A 96 -2.68 -7.25 -12.75
N LEU A 97 -1.86 -6.81 -11.78
CA LEU A 97 -0.40 -6.90 -11.91
C LEU A 97 0.05 -8.37 -11.83
N PRO A 98 1.01 -8.78 -12.70
CA PRO A 98 1.66 -10.08 -12.57
C PRO A 98 2.33 -10.24 -11.19
N SER A 99 2.35 -11.46 -10.68
CA SER A 99 2.86 -11.78 -9.34
C SER A 99 4.32 -11.38 -9.13
N GLU A 100 5.14 -11.47 -10.18
CA GLU A 100 6.54 -11.08 -10.24
C GLU A 100 6.74 -9.56 -10.06
N CYS A 101 5.70 -8.75 -10.34
CA CYS A 101 5.74 -7.30 -10.17
C CYS A 101 5.27 -6.83 -8.79
N SER A 102 4.79 -7.75 -7.94
CA SER A 102 4.28 -7.43 -6.59
C SER A 102 5.34 -6.75 -5.71
N ALA A 103 6.58 -7.25 -5.73
CA ALA A 103 7.68 -6.67 -4.97
C ALA A 103 8.02 -5.25 -5.44
N SER A 104 8.03 -5.00 -6.76
CA SER A 104 8.24 -3.67 -7.32
C SER A 104 7.10 -2.73 -6.97
N ALA A 105 5.85 -3.19 -7.03
CA ALA A 105 4.68 -2.43 -6.58
C ALA A 105 4.75 -2.06 -5.09
N GLY A 106 5.22 -2.98 -4.25
CA GLY A 106 5.39 -2.75 -2.80
C GLY A 106 6.44 -1.69 -2.44
N ARG A 107 7.37 -1.38 -3.35
CA ARG A 107 8.36 -0.31 -3.15
C ARG A 107 7.80 1.08 -3.43
N VAL A 108 6.63 1.18 -4.05
CA VAL A 108 5.96 2.45 -4.32
C VAL A 108 5.35 2.97 -3.02
N SER A 109 5.87 4.10 -2.55
CA SER A 109 5.53 4.67 -1.23
C SER A 109 4.05 5.00 -1.08
N GLU A 110 3.41 5.48 -2.15
CA GLU A 110 2.02 5.87 -2.21
C GLU A 110 1.10 4.65 -2.07
N TYR A 111 1.50 3.51 -2.67
CA TYR A 111 0.77 2.26 -2.57
C TYR A 111 0.88 1.70 -1.17
N LYS A 112 2.12 1.65 -0.65
CA LYS A 112 2.39 1.24 0.73
C LYS A 112 1.55 2.06 1.70
N ARG A 113 1.61 3.38 1.62
CA ARG A 113 0.85 4.30 2.47
C ARG A 113 -0.65 4.02 2.39
N ALA A 114 -1.21 3.92 1.19
CA ALA A 114 -2.64 3.68 1.02
C ALA A 114 -3.12 2.35 1.61
N LEU A 115 -2.35 1.27 1.45
CA LEU A 115 -2.68 -0.04 1.99
C LEU A 115 -2.68 -0.06 3.52
N TRP A 116 -1.61 0.47 4.14
CA TRP A 116 -1.45 0.44 5.59
C TRP A 116 -2.38 1.41 6.31
N GLU A 117 -2.47 2.66 5.85
CA GLU A 117 -3.33 3.67 6.47
C GLU A 117 -4.82 3.32 6.34
N THR A 118 -5.25 2.72 5.22
CA THR A 118 -6.65 2.28 5.07
C THR A 118 -6.95 1.06 5.94
N SER A 119 -6.02 0.10 6.05
CA SER A 119 -6.16 -1.03 6.97
C SER A 119 -6.28 -0.56 8.42
N GLU A 120 -5.45 0.40 8.82
CA GLU A 120 -5.52 1.02 10.15
C GLU A 120 -6.86 1.71 10.39
N LEU A 121 -7.35 2.49 9.42
CA LEU A 121 -8.65 3.15 9.51
C LEU A 121 -9.78 2.15 9.71
N ILE A 122 -9.84 1.10 8.89
CA ILE A 122 -10.91 0.09 9.00
C ILE A 122 -10.87 -0.61 10.37
N VAL A 123 -9.68 -0.95 10.87
CA VAL A 123 -9.51 -1.58 12.19
C VAL A 123 -9.96 -0.62 13.31
N ARG A 124 -9.60 0.66 13.25
CA ARG A 124 -10.02 1.66 14.26
C ARG A 124 -11.52 1.93 14.21
N LEU A 125 -12.13 1.95 13.01
CA LEU A 125 -13.57 2.14 12.85
C LEU A 125 -14.37 0.93 13.36
N ALA A 126 -13.88 -0.29 13.11
CA ALA A 126 -14.45 -1.50 13.68
C ALA A 126 -14.41 -1.49 15.21
N TRP A 127 -13.30 -1.02 15.78
CA TRP A 127 -13.10 -0.96 17.23
C TRP A 127 -13.92 0.15 17.91
N GLY A 128 -13.97 1.34 17.32
CA GLY A 128 -14.64 2.51 17.89
C GLY A 128 -13.82 3.22 18.98
N GLU A 129 -14.50 4.07 19.76
CA GLU A 129 -13.88 4.86 20.85
C GLU A 129 -13.61 4.03 22.11
N GLN A 130 -14.29 2.89 22.26
CA GLN A 130 -14.18 1.98 23.40
C GLN A 130 -14.20 0.53 22.90
N PRO A 131 -13.59 -0.41 23.65
CA PRO A 131 -13.63 -1.82 23.29
C PRO A 131 -15.08 -2.31 23.08
N PRO A 132 -15.35 -3.10 22.02
CA PRO A 132 -16.67 -3.69 21.81
C PRO A 132 -17.13 -4.49 23.03
N THR A 133 -18.38 -4.32 23.46
CA THR A 133 -18.92 -5.00 24.65
C THR A 133 -19.26 -6.47 24.40
N ALA A 134 -19.37 -6.87 23.13
CA ALA A 134 -19.70 -8.23 22.73
C ALA A 134 -19.03 -8.60 21.40
N TYR A 135 -18.84 -9.90 21.16
CA TYR A 135 -18.20 -10.43 19.96
C TYR A 135 -18.88 -9.97 18.65
N HIS A 136 -20.21 -9.88 18.62
CA HIS A 136 -20.95 -9.44 17.41
C HIS A 136 -20.81 -7.94 17.14
N ALA A 137 -20.42 -7.16 18.14
CA ALA A 137 -20.18 -5.73 18.00
C ALA A 137 -18.79 -5.41 17.43
N LYS A 138 -17.92 -6.42 17.21
CA LYS A 138 -16.54 -6.25 16.73
C LYS A 138 -16.41 -5.60 15.35
N PHE A 139 -17.48 -5.60 14.56
CA PHE A 139 -17.51 -4.96 13.25
C PHE A 139 -17.86 -3.47 13.34
N GLY A 140 -18.37 -3.01 14.48
CA GLY A 140 -18.74 -1.61 14.70
C GLY A 140 -19.67 -1.10 13.61
N TRP A 141 -19.15 -0.16 12.81
CA TRP A 141 -19.86 0.48 11.69
C TRP A 141 -19.63 -0.17 10.33
N LEU A 142 -18.81 -1.21 10.25
CA LEU A 142 -18.47 -1.87 9.01
C LEU A 142 -19.60 -2.79 8.55
N ASP A 143 -19.91 -2.71 7.26
CA ASP A 143 -20.76 -3.70 6.61
C ASP A 143 -19.93 -4.88 6.05
N THR A 144 -20.62 -5.87 5.48
CA THR A 144 -19.99 -7.04 4.86
C THR A 144 -18.99 -6.67 3.76
N ALA A 145 -19.26 -5.62 2.98
CA ALA A 145 -18.40 -5.21 1.88
C ALA A 145 -17.14 -4.50 2.37
N ASP A 146 -17.19 -3.85 3.52
CA ASP A 146 -16.05 -3.23 4.18
C ASP A 146 -15.15 -4.27 4.85
N VAL A 147 -15.74 -5.30 5.46
CA VAL A 147 -14.99 -6.47 5.98
C VAL A 147 -14.30 -7.21 4.83
N ALA A 148 -14.96 -7.37 3.69
CA ALA A 148 -14.33 -7.94 2.50
C ALA A 148 -13.16 -7.08 1.99
N LEU A 149 -13.31 -5.75 1.97
CA LEU A 149 -12.20 -4.85 1.64
C LEU A 149 -11.02 -5.02 2.60
N TYR A 150 -11.27 -5.08 3.91
CA TYR A 150 -10.22 -5.35 4.91
C TYR A 150 -9.50 -6.67 4.64
N CYS A 151 -10.24 -7.74 4.32
CA CYS A 151 -9.64 -9.03 4.02
C CYS A 151 -8.76 -9.00 2.76
N ARG A 152 -9.21 -8.30 1.71
CA ARG A 152 -8.41 -8.05 0.50
C ARG A 152 -7.15 -7.24 0.80
N LEU A 153 -7.24 -6.23 1.68
CA LEU A 153 -6.10 -5.44 2.14
C LEU A 153 -5.09 -6.30 2.90
N LYS A 154 -5.55 -7.07 3.89
CA LYS A 154 -4.73 -8.02 4.65
C LYS A 154 -3.99 -8.96 3.71
N TYR A 155 -4.72 -9.62 2.81
CA TYR A 155 -4.12 -10.53 1.83
C TYR A 155 -3.06 -9.83 0.97
N ARG A 156 -3.38 -8.65 0.43
CA ARG A 156 -2.44 -7.89 -0.41
C ARG A 156 -1.19 -7.48 0.37
N ILE A 157 -1.35 -7.03 1.60
CA ILE A 157 -0.25 -6.63 2.48
C ILE A 157 0.64 -7.83 2.81
N SER A 158 0.05 -8.96 3.22
CA SER A 158 0.78 -10.20 3.49
C SER A 158 1.55 -10.68 2.26
N GLN A 159 0.94 -10.64 1.07
CA GLN A 159 1.61 -11.06 -0.16
C GLN A 159 2.79 -10.16 -0.54
N VAL A 160 2.63 -8.84 -0.38
CA VAL A 160 3.63 -7.86 -0.86
C VAL A 160 4.75 -7.63 0.16
N TYR A 161 4.42 -7.58 1.46
CA TYR A 161 5.36 -7.23 2.54
C TYR A 161 5.71 -8.40 3.46
N GLY A 162 5.06 -9.55 3.28
CA GLY A 162 5.26 -10.75 4.09
C GLY A 162 4.38 -10.80 5.34
N GLU A 163 4.12 -12.02 5.82
CA GLU A 163 3.33 -12.29 7.03
C GLU A 163 3.96 -11.67 8.29
N ALA A 164 5.28 -11.56 8.36
CA ALA A 164 5.97 -10.92 9.49
C ALA A 164 5.57 -9.44 9.62
N ALA A 165 5.59 -8.68 8.51
CA ALA A 165 5.18 -7.27 8.52
C ALA A 165 3.71 -7.09 8.90
N TRP A 166 2.84 -7.99 8.46
CA TRP A 166 1.43 -8.00 8.87
C TRP A 166 1.27 -8.29 10.37
N ASN A 167 1.99 -9.27 10.90
CA ASN A 167 1.96 -9.60 12.32
C ASN A 167 2.46 -8.42 13.18
N ASP A 168 3.54 -7.75 12.78
CA ASP A 168 4.06 -6.57 13.49
C ASP A 168 3.04 -5.43 13.50
N PHE A 169 2.41 -5.17 12.35
CA PHE A 169 1.32 -4.20 12.25
C PHE A 169 0.16 -4.56 13.18
N ARG A 170 -0.27 -5.83 13.19
CA ARG A 170 -1.34 -6.31 14.06
C ARG A 170 -0.99 -6.11 15.54
N GLU A 171 0.16 -6.60 15.99
CA GLU A 171 0.54 -6.50 17.42
C GLU A 171 0.70 -5.05 17.86
N ARG A 172 1.22 -4.18 16.99
CA ARG A 172 1.25 -2.73 17.23
C ARG A 172 -0.16 -2.18 17.37
N MET A 173 -1.03 -2.44 16.41
CA MET A 173 -2.41 -1.92 16.41
C MET A 173 -3.19 -2.38 17.64
N MET A 174 -3.13 -3.66 18.01
CA MET A 174 -3.84 -4.17 19.20
C MET A 174 -3.42 -3.46 20.50
N ARG A 175 -2.19 -2.93 20.60
CA ARG A 175 -1.73 -2.14 21.75
C ARG A 175 -2.17 -0.68 21.68
N GLU A 176 -2.36 -0.13 20.48
CA GLU A 176 -2.70 1.27 20.23
C GLU A 176 -4.22 1.53 20.17
N LEU A 177 -5.04 0.49 20.21
CA LEU A 177 -6.51 0.62 20.21
C LEU A 177 -7.03 1.25 21.52
N PRO A 178 -8.02 2.15 21.45
CA PRO A 178 -8.61 2.79 22.65
C PRO A 178 -9.08 1.76 23.69
N GLY A 179 -8.63 1.91 24.95
CA GLY A 179 -8.98 1.01 26.05
C GLY A 179 -8.31 -0.37 26.02
N ALA A 180 -7.51 -0.70 25.01
CA ALA A 180 -6.89 -2.02 24.90
C ALA A 180 -5.84 -2.31 25.99
N LYS A 181 -5.22 -1.27 26.56
CA LYS A 181 -4.27 -1.38 27.68
C LYS A 181 -4.90 -1.94 28.96
N ASP A 182 -6.21 -1.82 29.11
CA ASP A 182 -6.96 -2.23 30.29
C ASP A 182 -7.53 -3.66 30.13
N LEU A 183 -7.22 -4.32 29.00
CA LEU A 183 -7.73 -5.64 28.65
C LEU A 183 -6.59 -6.64 28.41
N PRO A 184 -6.79 -7.93 28.75
CA PRO A 184 -5.91 -9.01 28.33
C PRO A 184 -5.79 -9.10 26.80
N ARG A 185 -4.59 -9.43 26.28
CA ARG A 185 -4.33 -9.53 24.83
C ARG A 185 -5.31 -10.45 24.12
N ASN A 186 -5.66 -11.60 24.70
CA ASN A 186 -6.61 -12.55 24.10
C ASN A 186 -8.00 -11.94 23.92
N GLN A 187 -8.45 -11.13 24.89
CA GLN A 187 -9.72 -10.43 24.80
C GLN A 187 -9.67 -9.34 23.72
N VAL A 188 -8.57 -8.58 23.63
CA VAL A 188 -8.36 -7.61 22.54
C VAL A 188 -8.40 -8.30 21.18
N TRP A 189 -7.73 -9.45 21.05
CA TRP A 189 -7.73 -10.24 19.82
C TRP A 189 -9.15 -10.64 19.41
N GLU A 190 -9.90 -11.29 20.31
CA GLU A 190 -11.26 -11.79 20.05
C GLU A 190 -12.25 -10.69 19.66
N MET A 191 -12.13 -9.51 20.26
CA MET A 191 -13.00 -8.36 19.99
C MET A 191 -12.52 -7.50 18.83
N SER A 192 -11.31 -7.74 18.30
CA SER A 192 -10.78 -6.98 17.17
C SER A 192 -11.14 -7.61 15.83
N LEU A 193 -11.17 -6.78 14.79
CA LEU A 193 -11.30 -7.23 13.39
C LEU A 193 -10.14 -8.16 12.97
N PHE A 194 -9.01 -8.18 13.68
CA PHE A 194 -7.89 -9.06 13.38
C PHE A 194 -8.20 -10.54 13.55
N SER A 195 -9.15 -10.89 14.42
CA SER A 195 -9.62 -12.27 14.61
C SER A 195 -10.49 -12.80 13.47
N GLU A 196 -10.90 -11.93 12.53
CA GLU A 196 -11.85 -12.33 11.49
C GLU A 196 -11.27 -13.35 10.50
N ASN A 197 -12.10 -14.35 10.17
CA ASN A 197 -11.73 -15.37 9.21
C ASN A 197 -12.01 -14.88 7.78
N CYS A 198 -11.00 -14.30 7.17
CA CYS A 198 -11.08 -13.78 5.81
C CYS A 198 -11.39 -14.82 4.73
N ALA A 199 -11.32 -16.13 5.00
CA ALA A 199 -11.78 -17.15 4.05
C ALA A 199 -13.30 -17.07 3.78
N ARG A 200 -14.06 -16.37 4.64
CA ARG A 200 -15.51 -16.15 4.46
C ARG A 200 -15.84 -14.96 3.54
N TYR A 201 -14.84 -14.17 3.15
CA TYR A 201 -15.00 -12.92 2.42
C TYR A 201 -14.08 -12.90 1.19
N PRO A 202 -14.50 -13.55 0.09
CA PRO A 202 -13.72 -13.60 -1.16
C PRO A 202 -13.59 -12.24 -1.85
#